data_AF-A0A0Q6E1I4-F1
#
_entry.id   AF-A0A0Q6E1I4-F1
#
_cell.length_a   1.000
_cell.length_b   1.000
_cell.length_c   1.000
_cell.angle_alpha   90.00
_cell.angle_beta   90.00
_cell.angle_gamma   90.00
#
_symmetry.space_group_name_H-M   'P 1'
#
loop_
_entity.id
_entity.type
_entity.pdbx_description
1 polymer ?
#
loop_
_entity_poly.entity_id
_entity_poly.type
_entity_poly.pdbx_seq_one_letter_code
_entity_poly.pdbx_strand_id
1 'polypeptide(L)' 'MIALTLIVCLHASPAQCRPEPVSFDGSLMSCALFGQSLAADWISKHPKWRLRKFTCGIAGRQGSA' A
#
# COMPACT_ATOMS: atom_id res chain seq x y z
N MET A 1 3.07 -12.22 -9.92
CA MET A 1 2.05 -11.58 -9.05
C MET A 1 2.46 -10.14 -8.79
N ILE A 2 1.51 -9.21 -8.88
CA ILE A 2 1.74 -7.79 -8.56
C ILE A 2 1.50 -7.61 -7.06
N ALA A 3 2.31 -6.77 -6.43
CA ALA A 3 2.13 -6.36 -5.05
C ALA A 3 1.91 -4.85 -5.00
N LEU A 4 0.91 -4.45 -4.23
CA LEU A 4 0.65 -3.07 -3.85
C LEU A 4 1.27 -2.84 -2.47
N THR A 5 2.38 -2.11 -2.39
CA THR A 5 2.92 -1.70 -1.09
C THR A 5 2.32 -0.38 -0.66
N LEU A 6 1.70 -0.39 0.51
CA LEU A 6 1.13 0.77 1.17
C LEU A 6 2.13 1.28 2.22
N ILE A 7 2.58 2.52 2.09
CA ILE A 7 3.29 3.19 3.17
C ILE A 7 2.23 3.82 4.06
N VAL A 8 2.03 3.21 5.21
CA VAL A 8 1.06 3.65 6.21
C VAL A 8 1.77 4.15 7.45
N CYS A 9 1.29 5.24 8.02
CA CYS A 9 1.84 5.82 9.25
C CYS A 9 0.80 5.77 10.36
N LEU A 10 1.24 5.58 11.60
CA LEU A 10 0.34 5.50 12.73
C LEU A 10 -0.33 6.86 12.98
N HIS A 11 -1.65 6.90 13.15
CA HIS A 11 -2.37 8.14 13.40
C HIS A 11 -1.95 8.79 14.73
N ALA A 12 -1.64 7.97 15.75
CA ALA A 12 -1.15 8.43 17.04
C ALA A 12 0.32 8.88 17.01
N SER A 13 1.10 8.44 16.00
CA SER A 13 2.53 8.77 15.89
C SER A 13 2.93 8.84 14.42
N PRO A 14 2.84 10.02 13.77
CA PRO A 14 3.12 10.17 12.34
C PRO A 14 4.59 9.92 11.96
N ALA A 15 5.48 9.78 12.94
CA ALA A 15 6.87 9.37 12.76
C ALA A 15 7.01 7.85 12.52
N GLN A 16 6.03 7.05 12.93
CA GLN A 16 6.06 5.58 12.79
C GLN A 16 5.33 5.17 11.51
N CYS A 17 6.07 5.08 10.41
CA CYS A 17 5.57 4.58 9.14
C CYS A 17 6.07 3.17 8.85
N ARG A 18 5.23 2.32 8.28
CA ARG A 18 5.58 0.96 7.87
C ARG A 18 5.08 0.67 6.46
N PRO A 19 5.87 -0.08 5.67
CA PRO A 19 5.42 -0.64 4.41
C PRO A 19 4.56 -1.87 4.67
N GLU A 20 3.32 -1.84 4.20
CA GLU A 20 2.37 -2.95 4.24
C GLU A 20 2.20 -3.51 2.81
N PRO A 21 2.72 -4.70 2.50
CA PRO A 21 2.54 -5.33 1.20
C PRO A 21 1.14 -5.94 1.11
N VAL A 22 0.35 -5.48 0.15
CA VAL A 22 -0.97 -6.02 -0.18
C VAL A 22 -0.89 -6.76 -1.50
N SER A 23 -1.29 -8.02 -1.48
CA SER A 23 -1.41 -8.85 -2.68
C SER A 23 -2.42 -8.23 -3.63
N PHE A 24 -2.02 -8.01 -4.89
CA PHE A 24 -2.93 -7.53 -5.91
C PHE A 24 -3.02 -8.54 -7.05
N ASP A 25 -4.21 -9.12 -7.22
CA ASP A 25 -4.52 -10.02 -8.32
C ASP A 25 -4.91 -9.21 -9.55
N GLY A 26 -3.95 -9.04 -10.46
CA GLY A 26 -4.17 -8.37 -11.75
C GLY A 26 -2.89 -7.92 -12.43
N SER A 27 -3.05 -7.09 -13.46
CA SER A 27 -1.93 -6.49 -14.20
C SER A 27 -1.39 -5.23 -13.49
N LEU A 28 -0.18 -4.80 -13.84
CA LEU A 28 0.40 -3.56 -13.32
C LEU A 28 -0.48 -2.34 -13.64
N MET A 29 -1.11 -2.33 -14.82
CA MET A 29 -2.01 -1.26 -15.25
C MET A 29 -3.29 -1.24 -14.40
N SER A 30 -3.83 -2.42 -14.09
CA SER A 30 -4.95 -2.58 -13.15
C SER A 30 -4.58 -2.09 -11.75
N CYS A 31 -3.38 -2.39 -11.26
CA CYS A 31 -2.91 -1.87 -9.96
C CYS A 31 -2.77 -0.34 -9.97
N ALA A 32 -2.28 0.26 -11.05
CA ALA A 32 -2.21 1.72 -11.15
C ALA A 32 -3.60 2.38 -11.13
N LEU A 33 -4.61 1.74 -11.74
CA LEU A 33 -5.98 2.24 -11.78
C LEU A 33 -6.75 1.99 -10.48
N PHE A 34 -6.65 0.78 -9.91
CA PHE A 34 -7.45 0.33 -8.77
C PHE A 34 -6.68 0.29 -7.44
N GLY A 35 -5.36 0.47 -7.45
CA GLY A 35 -4.51 0.40 -6.25
C GLY A 35 -4.84 1.48 -5.23
N GLN A 36 -5.22 2.68 -5.68
CA GLN A 36 -5.74 3.74 -4.81
C GLN A 36 -7.03 3.34 -4.09
N SER A 37 -7.96 2.68 -4.78
CA SER A 37 -9.22 2.20 -4.21
C SER A 37 -8.97 1.07 -3.22
N LEU A 38 -8.07 0.15 -3.56
CA LEU A 38 -7.67 -0.95 -2.66
C LEU A 38 -6.97 -0.41 -1.40
N ALA A 39 -6.11 0.60 -1.55
CA ALA A 39 -5.49 1.31 -0.45
C ALA A 39 -6.53 1.97 0.47
N ALA A 40 -7.54 2.63 -0.11
CA ALA A 40 -8.62 3.26 0.64
C ALA A 40 -9.48 2.25 1.41
N ASP A 41 -9.78 1.09 0.81
CA ASP A 41 -10.49 -0.02 1.47
C ASP A 41 -9.68 -0.55 2.66
N TRP A 42 -8.36 -0.73 2.48
CA TRP A 42 -7.47 -1.17 3.55
C TRP A 42 -7.45 -0.16 4.72
N ILE A 43 -7.32 1.14 4.44
CA ILE A 43 -7.35 2.18 5.48
C ILE A 43 -8.70 2.24 6.19
N SER A 44 -9.79 2.03 5.48
CA SER A 44 -11.13 1.97 6.07
C SER A 44 -11.25 0.83 7.09
N LYS A 45 -10.58 -0.30 6.83
CA LYS A 45 -10.46 -1.42 7.78
C LYS A 45 -9.46 -1.16 8.91
N HIS A 46 -8.52 -0.24 8.71
CA HIS A 46 -7.41 0.06 9.60
C HIS A 46 -7.35 1.56 9.99
N PRO A 47 -8.36 2.10 10.71
CA PRO A 47 -8.47 3.54 10.99
C PRO A 47 -7.35 4.11 11.87
N LYS A 48 -6.60 3.24 12.58
CA LYS A 48 -5.40 3.63 13.35
C LYS A 48 -4.23 4.02 12.45
N TRP A 49 -4.30 3.68 11.17
CA TRP A 49 -3.24 3.88 10.19
C TRP A 49 -3.70 4.88 9.13
N ARG A 50 -2.78 5.74 8.73
CA ARG A 50 -2.99 6.77 7.71
C ARG A 50 -2.14 6.45 6.50
N LEU A 51 -2.76 6.39 5.31
CA LEU A 51 -2.03 6.21 4.07
C LEU A 51 -1.18 7.44 3.77
N ARG A 52 0.11 7.24 3.56
CA ARG A 52 1.05 8.28 3.15
C ARG A 52 1.41 8.18 1.68
N LYS A 53 1.63 6.95 1.19
CA LYS A 53 1.93 6.66 -0.21
C LYS A 53 1.53 5.23 -0.53
N PHE A 54 1.22 4.95 -1.79
CA PHE A 54 1.11 3.58 -2.28
C PHE A 54 2.02 3.41 -3.50
N THR A 55 2.44 2.18 -3.76
CA THR A 55 3.27 1.84 -4.90
C THR A 55 2.89 0.47 -5.42
N CYS A 56 2.69 0.37 -6.73
CA CYS A 56 2.47 -0.87 -7.44
C CYS A 56 3.80 -1.39 -7.95
N GLY A 57 4.16 -2.61 -7.59
CA GLY A 57 5.39 -3.24 -8.02
C GLY A 57 5.22 -4.73 -8.24
N ILE A 58 6.23 -5.36 -8.80
CA ILE A 58 6.29 -6.83 -8.85
C ILE A 58 6.63 -7.31 -7.43
N ALA A 59 5.83 -8.24 -6.91
CA ALA A 59 6.08 -8.86 -5.61
C ALA A 59 7.52 -9.43 -5.59
N GLY A 60 8.40 -8.82 -4.79
CA GLY A 60 9.81 -9.21 -4.69
C GLY A 60 10.86 -8.16 -5.06
N ARG A 61 10.50 -7.02 -5.68
CA ARG A 61 11.48 -5.93 -5.98
C ARG A 61 11.43 -4.76 -4.98
N GLN A 62 10.60 -4.84 -3.95
CA GLN A 62 10.31 -3.69 -3.08
C GLN A 62 11.24 -3.69 -1.86
N GLY A 63 12.54 -3.60 -2.15
CA GLY A 63 13.60 -3.38 -1.18
C GLY A 63 14.58 -2.34 -1.74
N SER A 64 14.74 -1.25 -0.98
CA SER A 64 15.89 -0.35 -0.98
C SER A 64 15.99 0.68 -2.11
N ALA A 65 15.57 1.91 -1.80
CA ALA A 65 16.37 3.12 -2.01
C ALA A 65 16.04 4.13 -0.91
#